data_AF-A0A1X0JX86-F1
#
_entry.id   AF-A0A1X0JX86-F1
#
_cell.length_a   1.000
_cell.length_b   1.000
_cell.length_c   1.000
_cell.angle_alpha   90.00
_cell.angle_beta   90.00
_cell.angle_gamma   90.00
#
_symmetry.space_group_name_H-M   'P 1'
#
loop_
_entity.id
_entity.type
_entity.pdbx_description
1 polymer ?
#
loop_
_entity_poly.entity_id
_entity_poly.type
_entity_poly.pdbx_seq_one_letter_code
_entity_poly.pdbx_strand_id
1 'polypeptide(L)'
;MRQGAFCPKVGTLPGTDYRVQPHYMDMLDLGEAWRFGRGAGQKVAVIDTGVSPHPRLTDLVGGGDYVVAGGDGLADCDAHGTIVASLIAAQPADGKTPLPPPRQSRHPDTVPTTEAPPPP
;
A
#
# COMPACT_ATOMS: atom_id res chain seq x y z
N MET A 1 -5.47 16.78 -21.84
CA MET A 1 -4.07 17.15 -22.15
C MET A 1 -3.49 16.18 -23.17
N ARG A 2 -2.22 16.31 -23.60
CA ARG A 2 -1.54 15.33 -24.47
C ARG A 2 -0.33 14.75 -23.76
N GLN A 3 -0.05 13.46 -23.98
CA GLN A 3 1.13 12.80 -23.45
C GLN A 3 2.39 13.36 -24.11
N GLY A 4 3.35 13.82 -23.28
CA GLY A 4 4.59 14.44 -23.74
C GLY A 4 5.83 13.55 -23.60
N ALA A 5 5.73 12.44 -22.88
CA ALA A 5 6.82 11.52 -22.59
C ALA A 5 6.31 10.07 -22.51
N PHE A 6 7.22 9.11 -22.66
CA PHE A 6 6.91 7.70 -22.44
C PHE A 6 6.59 7.45 -20.97
N CYS A 7 5.67 6.52 -20.69
CA CYS A 7 5.38 6.12 -19.32
C CYS A 7 6.60 5.39 -18.72
N PRO A 8 7.16 5.85 -17.59
CA PRO A 8 8.16 5.11 -16.84
C PRO A 8 7.71 3.69 -16.47
N LYS A 9 8.70 2.83 -16.26
CA LYS A 9 8.54 1.53 -15.62
C LYS A 9 9.34 1.53 -14.33
N VAL A 10 8.73 1.06 -13.24
CA VAL A 10 9.43 0.85 -11.98
C VAL A 10 10.32 -0.37 -12.05
N GLY A 11 11.47 -0.29 -11.39
CA GLY A 11 12.45 -1.36 -11.28
C GLY A 11 12.74 -1.72 -9.83
N THR A 12 13.36 -2.87 -9.64
CA THR A 12 13.86 -3.34 -8.35
C THR A 12 15.33 -2.93 -8.20
N LEU A 13 15.72 -2.40 -7.04
CA LEU A 13 17.13 -2.12 -6.76
C LEU A 13 17.91 -3.44 -6.58
N PRO A 14 19.17 -3.53 -7.07
CA PRO A 14 19.99 -4.72 -6.89
C PRO A 14 20.07 -5.15 -5.42
N GLY A 15 19.88 -6.46 -5.16
CA GLY A 15 19.92 -7.03 -3.81
C GLY A 15 18.66 -6.81 -2.96
N THR A 16 17.58 -6.26 -3.53
CA THR A 16 16.30 -6.13 -2.82
C THR A 16 15.68 -7.51 -2.55
N ASP A 17 15.39 -7.80 -1.27
CA ASP A 17 14.64 -8.97 -0.86
C ASP A 17 13.23 -8.57 -0.42
N TYR A 18 12.23 -8.77 -1.29
CA TYR A 18 10.83 -8.44 -1.03
C TYR A 18 10.14 -9.33 0.01
N ARG A 19 10.83 -10.37 0.51
CA ARG A 19 10.32 -11.20 1.61
C ARG A 19 10.55 -10.52 2.95
N VAL A 20 11.50 -9.58 3.01
CA VAL A 20 11.77 -8.79 4.21
C VAL A 20 10.74 -7.68 4.30
N GLN A 21 10.08 -7.57 5.47
CA GLN A 21 9.14 -6.50 5.74
C GLN A 21 9.80 -5.12 5.53
N PRO A 22 9.12 -4.13 4.93
CA PRO A 22 9.64 -2.77 4.86
C PRO A 22 9.80 -2.15 6.26
N HIS A 23 10.89 -1.41 6.49
CA HIS A 23 11.17 -0.80 7.79
C HIS A 23 10.08 0.15 8.31
N TYR A 24 9.31 0.79 7.42
CA TYR A 24 8.22 1.67 7.84
C TYR A 24 7.10 0.89 8.55
N MET A 25 6.87 -0.39 8.21
CA MET A 25 5.84 -1.20 8.86
C MET A 25 6.24 -1.57 10.29
N ASP A 26 7.54 -1.75 10.53
CA ASP A 26 8.09 -2.00 11.87
C ASP A 26 8.03 -0.71 12.72
N MET A 27 8.38 0.43 12.12
CA MET A 27 8.36 1.74 12.80
C MET A 27 6.94 2.17 13.21
N LEU A 28 5.92 1.83 12.40
CA LEU A 28 4.52 2.12 12.68
C LEU A 28 3.81 1.05 13.53
N ASP A 29 4.50 -0.04 13.88
CA ASP A 29 3.94 -1.20 14.58
C ASP A 29 2.60 -1.69 13.97
N LEU A 30 2.58 -1.87 12.64
CA LEU A 30 1.34 -2.21 11.93
C LEU A 30 0.75 -3.54 12.38
N GLY A 31 1.59 -4.47 12.86
CA GLY A 31 1.16 -5.75 13.41
C GLY A 31 0.24 -5.55 14.64
N GLU A 32 0.63 -4.68 15.57
CA GLU A 32 -0.19 -4.34 16.73
C GLU A 32 -1.42 -3.51 16.31
N ALA A 33 -1.24 -2.50 15.45
CA ALA A 33 -2.35 -1.65 14.99
C ALA A 33 -3.48 -2.47 14.33
N TRP A 34 -3.15 -3.51 13.57
CA TRP A 34 -4.13 -4.36 12.91
C TRP A 34 -4.99 -5.21 13.83
N ARG A 35 -4.64 -5.33 15.12
CA ARG A 35 -5.50 -5.94 16.14
C ARG A 35 -6.70 -5.06 16.47
N PHE A 36 -6.58 -3.75 16.31
CA PHE A 36 -7.66 -2.78 16.53
C PHE A 36 -8.48 -2.55 15.26
N GLY A 37 -7.85 -2.60 14.08
CA GLY A 37 -8.57 -2.48 12.83
C GLY A 37 -7.68 -2.56 11.59
N ARG A 38 -8.29 -2.99 10.48
CA ARG A 38 -7.64 -3.10 9.16
C ARG A 38 -8.31 -2.24 8.08
N GLY A 39 -9.15 -1.29 8.49
CA GLY A 39 -9.85 -0.38 7.58
C GLY A 39 -11.12 -0.95 6.94
N ALA A 40 -11.69 -2.03 7.47
CA ALA A 40 -12.94 -2.59 6.94
C ALA A 40 -14.07 -1.53 6.87
N GLY A 41 -14.75 -1.48 5.73
CA GLY A 41 -15.83 -0.51 5.46
C GLY A 41 -15.37 0.91 5.14
N GLN A 42 -14.06 1.21 5.20
CA GLN A 42 -13.53 2.52 4.83
C GLN A 42 -13.24 2.58 3.33
N LYS A 43 -13.61 3.69 2.70
CA LYS A 43 -13.28 3.99 1.30
C LYS A 43 -12.28 5.14 1.27
N VAL A 44 -11.13 4.93 0.62
CA VAL A 44 -10.08 5.93 0.47
C VAL A 44 -10.01 6.36 -0.99
N ALA A 45 -10.11 7.67 -1.25
CA ALA A 45 -9.87 8.23 -2.58
C ALA A 45 -8.38 8.52 -2.75
N VAL A 46 -7.80 8.04 -3.86
CA VAL A 46 -6.40 8.28 -4.22
C VAL A 46 -6.36 9.32 -5.33
N ILE A 47 -6.03 10.56 -4.98
CA ILE A 47 -5.85 11.66 -5.95
C ILE A 47 -4.37 11.68 -6.33
N ASP A 48 -4.03 11.02 -7.42
CA ASP A 48 -2.65 10.78 -7.84
C ASP A 48 -2.55 10.67 -9.37
N THR A 49 -1.51 10.04 -9.88
CA THR A 49 -1.17 9.81 -11.30
C THR A 49 -1.96 8.69 -11.97
N GLY A 50 -3.00 8.20 -11.29
CA GLY A 50 -3.75 7.00 -11.65
C GLY A 50 -3.27 5.76 -10.90
N VAL A 51 -4.02 4.66 -10.99
CA VAL A 51 -3.66 3.39 -10.34
C VAL A 51 -3.83 2.25 -11.33
N SER A 52 -2.74 1.56 -11.65
CA SER A 52 -2.81 0.38 -12.51
C SER A 52 -3.49 -0.79 -11.77
N PRO A 53 -4.50 -1.47 -12.38
CA PRO A 53 -5.10 -2.66 -11.81
C PRO A 53 -4.06 -3.73 -11.46
N HIS A 54 -4.15 -4.27 -10.25
CA HIS A 54 -3.16 -5.21 -9.72
C HIS A 54 -3.84 -6.31 -8.91
N PRO A 55 -3.39 -7.59 -8.93
CA PRO A 55 -4.03 -8.68 -8.18
C PRO A 55 -4.14 -8.47 -6.67
N ARG A 56 -3.31 -7.58 -6.11
CA ARG A 56 -3.34 -7.19 -4.69
C ARG A 56 -4.21 -5.97 -4.41
N LEU A 57 -4.78 -5.31 -5.42
CA LEU A 57 -5.72 -4.19 -5.30
C LEU A 57 -7.11 -4.65 -5.75
N THR A 58 -7.70 -5.57 -4.99
CA THR A 58 -8.91 -6.31 -5.35
C THR A 58 -10.17 -5.47 -5.41
N ASP A 59 -10.21 -4.38 -4.65
CA ASP A 59 -11.37 -3.51 -4.47
C ASP A 59 -11.18 -2.13 -5.14
N LEU A 60 -10.25 -2.05 -6.09
CA LEU A 60 -9.95 -0.82 -6.83
C LEU A 60 -11.12 -0.46 -7.75
N VAL A 61 -11.55 0.81 -7.70
CA VAL A 61 -12.63 1.36 -8.53
C VAL A 61 -12.14 2.64 -9.18
N GLY A 62 -12.46 2.83 -10.46
CA GLY A 62 -12.14 4.06 -11.19
C GLY A 62 -12.82 5.30 -10.58
N GLY A 63 -12.06 6.36 -10.37
CA GLY A 63 -12.51 7.63 -9.80
C GLY A 63 -12.63 8.77 -10.82
N GLY A 64 -12.24 8.54 -12.07
CA GLY A 64 -12.14 9.54 -13.13
C GLY A 64 -10.71 10.03 -13.36
N ASP A 65 -10.51 10.70 -14.49
CA ASP A 65 -9.20 11.21 -14.93
C ASP A 65 -9.31 12.71 -15.28
N TYR A 66 -8.45 13.52 -14.65
CA TYR A 66 -8.37 14.97 -14.83
C TYR A 66 -7.22 15.40 -15.78
N VAL A 67 -6.48 14.43 -16.32
CA VAL A 67 -5.35 14.61 -17.25
C VAL A 67 -5.77 14.22 -18.68
N VAL A 68 -6.34 13.03 -18.85
CA VAL A 68 -6.84 12.51 -20.14
C VAL A 68 -8.36 12.53 -20.14
N ALA A 69 -8.96 13.24 -21.11
CA ALA A 69 -10.41 13.32 -21.22
C ALA A 69 -11.02 11.92 -21.48
N GLY A 70 -11.99 11.53 -20.67
CA GLY A 70 -12.67 10.23 -20.78
C GLY A 70 -11.93 9.08 -20.08
N GLY A 71 -10.82 9.33 -19.39
CA GLY A 71 -10.17 8.33 -18.55
C GLY A 71 -10.94 8.07 -17.24
N ASP A 72 -10.75 6.89 -16.68
CA ASP A 72 -11.39 6.41 -15.45
C ASP A 72 -10.46 6.44 -14.22
N GLY A 73 -9.19 6.83 -14.41
CA GLY A 73 -8.15 6.87 -13.37
C GLY A 73 -7.45 5.53 -13.14
N LEU A 74 -7.76 4.48 -13.92
CA LEU A 74 -7.14 3.16 -13.82
C LEU A 74 -5.91 2.98 -14.74
N ALA A 75 -5.38 4.09 -15.26
CA ALA A 75 -4.14 4.12 -16.00
C ALA A 75 -3.12 4.95 -15.21
N ASP A 76 -2.02 4.33 -14.80
CA ASP A 76 -0.92 5.01 -14.13
C ASP A 76 0.28 5.07 -15.08
N CYS A 77 0.56 6.27 -15.62
CA CYS A 77 1.67 6.49 -16.53
C CYS A 77 2.95 6.91 -15.81
N ASP A 78 2.89 7.22 -14.51
CA ASP A 78 4.02 7.73 -13.72
C ASP A 78 4.49 6.72 -12.66
N ALA A 79 3.76 5.62 -12.51
CA ALA A 79 3.93 4.54 -11.54
C ALA A 79 3.75 4.94 -10.06
N HIS A 80 3.52 6.22 -9.79
CA HIS A 80 3.46 6.77 -8.44
C HIS A 80 2.16 6.38 -7.75
N GLY A 81 1.00 6.55 -8.40
CA GLY A 81 -0.28 6.29 -7.77
C GLY A 81 -0.53 4.81 -7.48
N THR A 82 0.02 3.92 -8.29
CA THR A 82 0.02 2.47 -8.02
C THR A 82 0.82 2.13 -6.76
N ILE A 83 1.97 2.77 -6.55
CA ILE A 83 2.77 2.61 -5.33
C ILE A 83 2.00 3.15 -4.12
N VAL A 84 1.44 4.35 -4.22
CA VAL A 84 0.65 4.98 -3.14
C VAL A 84 -0.55 4.10 -2.76
N ALA A 85 -1.35 3.65 -3.74
CA ALA A 85 -2.48 2.77 -3.50
C ALA A 85 -2.04 1.45 -2.86
N SER A 86 -0.86 0.92 -3.22
CA SER A 86 -0.34 -0.30 -2.62
C SER A 86 0.00 -0.16 -1.14
N LEU A 87 0.50 1.02 -0.72
CA LEU A 87 0.78 1.30 0.69
C LEU A 87 -0.51 1.43 1.52
N ILE A 88 -1.58 1.93 0.90
CA ILE A 88 -2.87 2.16 1.58
C ILE A 88 -3.65 0.85 1.74
N ALA A 89 -3.79 0.05 0.68
CA ALA A 89 -4.79 -1.02 0.65
C ALA A 89 -4.37 -2.28 -0.11
N ALA A 90 -3.08 -2.50 -0.41
CA ALA A 90 -2.70 -3.77 -1.01
C ALA A 90 -2.98 -4.95 -0.07
N GLN A 91 -3.68 -5.96 -0.58
CA GLN A 91 -3.87 -7.24 0.09
C GLN A 91 -2.51 -7.89 0.36
N PRO A 92 -2.36 -8.68 1.45
CA PRO A 92 -1.15 -9.48 1.67
C PRO A 92 -0.81 -10.36 0.46
N ALA A 93 0.46 -10.74 0.33
CA ALA A 93 0.84 -11.76 -0.65
C ALA A 93 0.13 -13.09 -0.31
N ASP A 94 0.03 -14.00 -1.28
CA ASP A 94 -0.71 -15.28 -1.17
C ASP A 94 -0.13 -16.29 -0.15
N GLY A 95 0.83 -15.88 0.66
CA GLY A 95 1.45 -16.68 1.71
C GLY A 95 2.35 -17.81 1.20
N LYS A 96 2.51 -17.96 -0.13
CA LYS A 96 3.32 -19.05 -0.70
C LYS A 96 4.82 -18.76 -0.69
N THR A 97 5.19 -17.51 -0.45
CA THR A 97 6.59 -17.10 -0.38
C THR A 97 7.11 -17.28 1.05
N PRO A 98 8.16 -18.10 1.28
CA PRO A 98 8.73 -18.26 2.62
C PRO A 98 9.26 -16.94 3.16
N LEU A 99 8.79 -16.55 4.34
CA LEU A 99 9.26 -15.35 5.02
C LEU A 99 10.60 -15.61 5.72
N PRO A 100 11.53 -14.63 5.72
CA PRO A 100 12.69 -14.68 6.59
C PRO A 100 12.24 -14.66 8.07
N PRO A 101 13.12 -15.05 9.01
CA PRO A 101 12.81 -14.92 10.43
C PRO A 101 12.39 -13.49 10.76
N PRO A 102 11.37 -13.30 11.62
CA PRO A 102 10.91 -11.98 12.01
C PRO A 102 12.08 -11.20 12.59
N ARG A 103 12.25 -9.97 12.12
CA ARG A 103 13.22 -9.06 12.73
C ARG A 103 12.71 -8.70 14.12
N GLN A 104 13.60 -8.62 15.10
CA GLN A 104 13.25 -8.03 16.39
C GLN A 104 12.91 -6.56 16.16
N SER A 105 11.62 -6.23 16.18
CA SER A 105 11.16 -4.85 16.26
C SER A 105 11.56 -4.30 17.62
N ARG A 106 12.29 -3.19 17.64
CA ARG A 106 12.36 -2.37 18.85
C ARG A 106 10.99 -1.71 19.00
N HIS A 107 10.18 -2.21 19.91
CA HIS A 107 8.96 -1.50 20.30
C HIS A 107 9.38 -0.28 21.11
N PRO A 108 8.89 0.93 20.77
CA PRO A 108 8.97 2.06 21.68
C PRO A 108 8.24 1.68 22.98
N ASP A 109 8.67 2.23 24.11
CA ASP A 109 7.91 2.08 25.35
C ASP A 109 6.47 2.54 25.14
N THR A 110 5.52 1.72 25.56
CA THR A 110 4.10 2.04 25.41
C THR A 110 3.77 3.32 26.17
N VAL A 111 3.16 4.29 25.50
CA VAL A 111 2.59 5.47 26.18
C VAL A 111 1.41 4.99 27.01
N PRO A 112 1.31 5.35 28.31
CA PRO A 112 0.14 5.03 29.12
C PRO A 112 -1.14 5.54 28.44
N THR A 113 -2.08 4.63 28.17
CA THR A 113 -3.36 4.93 27.52
C THR A 113 -4.52 4.37 28.34
N THR A 114 -5.67 5.04 28.25
CA THR A 114 -6.95 4.58 28.83
C THR A 114 -7.83 3.86 27.81
N GLU A 115 -7.31 3.61 26.60
CA GLU A 115 -8.03 2.93 25.54
C GLU A 115 -8.28 1.45 25.92
N ALA A 116 -9.49 0.97 25.65
CA ALA A 116 -9.84 -0.42 25.94
C ALA A 116 -9.02 -1.36 25.04
N PRO A 117 -8.61 -2.54 25.53
CA PRO A 117 -7.96 -3.54 24.71
C PRO A 117 -8.83 -3.91 23.49
N PRO A 118 -8.22 -4.29 22.36
CA PRO A 118 -8.98 -4.68 21.18
C PRO A 118 -9.83 -5.92 21.50
N PRO A 119 -11.07 -6.00 20.97
CA PRO A 119 -11.90 -7.19 21.12
C PRO A 119 -11.21 -8.43 20.52
N PRO A 120 -11.48 -9.64 21.05
CA PRO A 120 -10.87 -10.88 20.59
C PRO A 120 -11.28 -11.28 19.16
#